data_AF-A0A6N7IIB1-F1
#
_entry.id   AF-A0A6N7IIB1-F1
#
_cell.length_a   1.000
_cell.length_b   1.000
_cell.length_c   1.000
_cell.angle_alpha   90.00
_cell.angle_beta   90.00
_cell.angle_gamma   90.00
#
_symmetry.space_group_name_H-M   'P 1'
#
loop_
_entity.id
_entity.type
_entity.pdbx_description
1 polymer ?
#
loop_
_entity_poly.entity_id
_entity_poly.type
_entity_poly.pdbx_seq_one_letter_code
_entity_poly.pdbx_strand_id
1 'polypeptide(L)' 'MQSLGVVIDEACAAVFAARDAQRRVTTLRVSPAIYEAIVQGKARELERGNPVMVLGLDVVNDASLSGEVAALE' A
#
# COMPACT_ATOMS: atom_id res chain seq x y z
N MET A 1 17.04 -0.03 3.39
CA MET A 1 16.02 -0.79 2.63
C MET A 1 15.12 -1.45 3.67
N GLN A 2 13.96 -0.86 3.97
CA GLN A 2 12.98 -1.49 4.89
C GLN A 2 12.49 -2.81 4.28
N SER A 3 12.15 -3.78 5.13
CA SER A 3 11.58 -5.03 4.66
C SER A 3 10.11 -4.82 4.27
N LEU A 4 9.63 -5.58 3.28
CA LEU A 4 8.21 -5.58 2.90
C LEU A 4 7.28 -5.94 4.09
N GLY A 5 7.79 -6.71 5.06
CA GLY A 5 7.07 -7.01 6.30
C GLY A 5 6.75 -5.76 7.13
N VAL A 6 7.74 -4.88 7.33
CA VAL A 6 7.54 -3.62 8.06
C VAL A 6 6.48 -2.74 7.38
N VAL A 7 6.52 -2.67 6.06
CA VAL A 7 5.55 -1.93 5.25
C VAL A 7 4.12 -2.46 5.44
N ILE A 8 3.96 -3.78 5.47
CA ILE A 8 2.66 -4.42 5.70
C ILE A 8 2.18 -4.19 7.12
N ASP A 9 3.08 -4.27 8.11
CA ASP A 9 2.75 -4.03 9.52
C ASP A 9 2.27 -2.59 9.74
N GLU A 10 2.97 -1.61 9.16
CA GLU A 10 2.59 -0.19 9.19
C GLU A 10 1.22 0.05 8.50
N ALA A 11 0.99 -0.56 7.34
CA ALA A 11 -0.29 -0.48 6.65
C ALA A 11 -1.43 -1.06 7.49
N CYS A 12 -1.21 -2.22 8.11
CA CYS A 12 -2.19 -2.84 9.01
C CYS A 12 -2.49 -1.94 10.21
N ALA A 13 -1.45 -1.38 10.84
CA ALA A 13 -1.61 -0.48 11.97
C ALA A 13 -2.44 0.76 11.59
N ALA A 14 -2.19 1.35 10.42
CA ALA A 14 -2.96 2.49 9.93
C ALA A 14 -4.43 2.13 9.67
N VAL A 15 -4.71 0.96 9.09
CA VAL A 15 -6.08 0.47 8.86
C VAL A 15 -6.83 0.26 10.18
N PHE A 16 -6.18 -0.34 11.18
CA PHE A 16 -6.78 -0.53 12.50
C PHE A 16 -7.04 0.80 13.20
N ALA A 17 -6.09 1.73 13.17
CA ALA A 17 -6.27 3.07 13.75
C ALA A 17 -7.41 3.85 13.09
N ALA A 18 -7.57 3.75 11.77
CA ALA A 18 -8.69 4.36 11.06
C ALA A 18 -10.02 3.70 11.46
N ARG A 19 -10.06 2.37 11.55
CA ARG A 19 -11.25 1.63 11.99
C ARG A 19 -11.70 2.06 13.39
N ASP A 20 -10.76 2.19 14.32
CA ASP A 20 -11.04 2.61 15.70
C ASP A 20 -11.55 4.05 15.76
N ALA A 21 -11.10 4.90 14.84
CA ALA A 21 -11.62 6.26 14.64
C ALA A 21 -12.94 6.33 13.85
N GLN A 22 -13.56 5.18 13.51
CA GLN A 22 -14.73 5.08 12.62
C GLN A 22 -14.52 5.69 11.23
N ARG A 23 -13.28 5.70 10.74
CA ARG A 23 -12.91 6.16 9.40
C ARG A 23 -12.58 4.95 8.52
N ARG A 24 -12.62 5.15 7.21
CA ARG A 24 -12.33 4.09 6.22
C ARG A 24 -11.10 4.48 5.43
N VAL A 25 -10.10 3.59 5.41
CA VAL A 25 -8.97 3.68 4.48
C VAL A 25 -9.38 3.03 3.18
N THR A 26 -9.17 3.71 2.06
CA THR A 26 -9.38 3.14 0.72
C THR A 26 -8.09 3.01 -0.07
N THR A 27 -7.06 3.77 0.31
CA THR A 27 -5.85 3.91 -0.50
C THR A 27 -4.60 3.83 0.35
N LEU A 28 -3.60 3.12 -0.18
CA LEU A 28 -2.26 2.98 0.36
C LEU A 28 -1.27 3.70 -0.56
N ARG A 29 -0.72 4.84 -0.12
CA ARG A 29 0.38 5.51 -0.79
C ARG A 29 1.68 4.87 -0.37
N VAL A 30 2.50 4.50 -1.34
CA VAL A 30 3.79 3.86 -1.10
C VAL A 30 4.88 4.55 -1.90
N SER A 31 6.12 4.47 -1.42
CA SER A 31 7.27 4.99 -2.16
C SER A 31 7.44 4.25 -3.50
N PRO A 32 8.11 4.87 -4.50
CA PRO A 32 8.30 4.25 -5.82
C PRO A 32 8.94 2.85 -5.76
N ALA A 33 9.91 2.65 -4.85
CA ALA A 33 10.59 1.38 -4.69
C ALA A 33 9.65 0.26 -4.19
N ILE A 34 8.75 0.58 -3.25
CA ILE A 34 7.75 -0.37 -2.75
C ILE A 34 6.71 -0.65 -3.84
N TYR A 35 6.26 0.38 -4.55
CA TYR A 35 5.31 0.24 -5.64
C TYR A 35 5.82 -0.73 -6.70
N GLU A 36 7.08 -0.58 -7.13
CA GLU A 36 7.70 -1.45 -8.12
C GLU A 36 7.77 -2.90 -7.61
N ALA A 37 8.17 -3.11 -6.35
CA ALA A 37 8.20 -4.45 -5.75
C ALA A 37 6.80 -5.11 -5.73
N ILE A 38 5.76 -4.35 -5.42
CA ILE A 38 4.36 -4.83 -5.45
C ILE A 38 3.95 -5.20 -6.88
N VAL A 39 4.23 -4.33 -7.85
CA VAL A 39 3.93 -4.56 -9.27
C VAL A 39 4.61 -5.82 -9.78
N GLN A 40 5.89 -6.02 -9.46
CA GLN A 40 6.63 -7.23 -9.83
C GLN A 40 6.01 -8.49 -9.21
N GLY A 41 5.64 -8.44 -7.93
CA GLY A 41 4.95 -9.55 -7.25
C GLY A 41 3.55 -9.85 -7.79
N LYS A 42 2.90 -8.87 -8.44
CA LYS A 42 1.53 -8.95 -8.97
C LYS A 42 1.43 -8.96 -10.49
N ALA A 43 2.53 -9.14 -11.21
CA ALA A 43 2.57 -9.06 -12.67
C ALA A 43 1.42 -9.82 -13.37
N ARG A 44 1.16 -11.06 -12.96
CA ARG A 44 0.09 -11.91 -13.51
C ARG A 44 -1.35 -11.41 -13.26
N GLU A 45 -1.58 -10.65 -12.19
CA GLU A 45 -2.88 -10.04 -11.93
C GLU A 45 -3.06 -8.80 -12.79
N LEU A 46 -1.99 -8.01 -12.94
CA LEU A 46 -1.99 -6.79 -13.77
C LEU A 46 -2.15 -7.13 -15.26
N GLU A 47 -1.54 -8.21 -15.73
CA GLU A 47 -1.77 -8.75 -17.09
C GLU A 47 -3.23 -9.09 -17.36
N ARG A 48 -4.01 -9.43 -16.32
CA ARG A 48 -5.45 -9.70 -16.43
C ARG A 48 -6.32 -8.45 -16.33
N GLY A 49 -5.71 -7.27 -16.17
CA GLY A 49 -6.41 -6.00 -16.02
C GLY A 49 -6.91 -5.72 -14.60
N ASN A 50 -6.44 -6.47 -13.60
CA ASN A 50 -6.79 -6.17 -12.20
C ASN A 50 -6.03 -4.93 -11.71
N PRO A 51 -6.61 -4.12 -10.81
CA PRO A 51 -5.91 -3.01 -10.17
C PRO A 51 -4.80 -3.49 -9.23
N VAL A 52 -3.82 -2.62 -8.95
CA VAL A 52 -2.75 -2.89 -7.99
C VAL A 52 -3.33 -2.74 -6.58
N MET A 53 -3.68 -3.87 -5.95
CA MET A 53 -4.32 -3.90 -4.64
C MET A 53 -3.45 -4.57 -3.59
N VAL A 54 -3.42 -4.03 -2.36
CA VAL A 54 -2.82 -4.69 -1.18
C VAL A 54 -3.77 -4.55 0.00
N LEU A 55 -4.04 -5.65 0.72
CA LEU A 55 -5.01 -5.69 1.82
C LEU A 55 -6.44 -5.22 1.43
N GLY A 56 -6.79 -5.32 0.14
CA GLY A 56 -8.06 -4.79 -0.38
C GLY A 56 -8.09 -3.27 -0.54
N LEU A 57 -6.95 -2.60 -0.45
CA LEU A 57 -6.76 -1.16 -0.69
C LEU A 57 -6.09 -0.90 -2.03
N ASP A 58 -6.48 0.17 -2.71
CA ASP A 58 -5.79 0.66 -3.90
C ASP A 58 -4.38 1.11 -3.52
N VAL A 59 -3.38 0.68 -4.28
CA VAL A 59 -1.99 1.12 -4.05
C VAL A 59 -1.62 2.21 -5.05
N VAL A 60 -1.11 3.33 -4.55
CA VAL A 60 -0.68 4.47 -5.36
C VAL A 60 0.80 4.72 -5.15
N ASN A 61 1.53 4.87 -6.27
CA ASN A 61 2.91 5.34 -6.26
C ASN A 61 2.95 6.82 -5.87
N ASP A 62 3.68 7.13 -4.82
CA ASP A 62 3.86 8.48 -4.34
C ASP A 62 5.33 8.83 -4.17
N ALA A 63 5.83 9.63 -5.11
CA ALA A 63 7.22 10.08 -5.14
C ALA A 63 7.58 11.05 -3.99
N SER A 64 6.59 11.58 -3.25
CA SER A 64 6.86 12.42 -2.08
C SER A 64 7.24 11.61 -0.83
N LEU A 65 7.00 10.29 -0.84
CA LEU A 65 7.37 9.38 0.23
C LEU A 65 8.80 8.90 0.01
N SER A 66 9.73 9.43 0.81
CA SER A 66 11.15 9.04 0.77
C SER A 66 11.43 7.69 1.46
N GLY A 67 10.44 7.12 2.16
CA GLY A 67 10.63 5.83 2.83
C GLY A 67 9.36 5.10 3.28
N GLU A 68 8.26 5.80 3.54
CA GLU A 68 7.26 5.26 4.46
C GLU A 68 5.87 5.32 3.84
N VAL A 69 5.06 4.31 4.13
CA VAL A 69 3.73 4.16 3.58
C VAL A 69 2.75 5.11 4.27
N ALA A 70 1.85 5.71 3.49
CA ALA A 70 0.81 6.58 4.01
C ALA A 70 -0.57 6.06 3.61
N ALA A 71 -1.40 5.73 4.61
CA ALA A 71 -2.82 5.42 4.38
C ALA A 71 -3.62 6.71 4.22
N LEU A 72 -4.50 6.77 3.22
CA LEU A 72 -5.47 7.86 3.04
C LEU A 72 -6.91 7.35 3.17
N GLU A 73 -7.77 8.27 3.58
CA GLU A 73 -9.22 8.09 3.75
C GLU A 73 -10.01 8.40 2.47
#